data_AF-A0AAU3RNW7-F1
#
_entry.id   AF-A0AAU3RNW7-F1
#
_cell.length_a   1.000
_cell.length_b   1.000
_cell.length_c   1.000
_cell.angle_alpha   90.00
_cell.angle_beta   90.00
_cell.angle_gamma   90.00
#
_symmetry.space_group_name_H-M   'P 1'
#
loop_
_entity.id
_entity.type
_entity.pdbx_description
1 polymer ?
#
loop_
_entity_poly.entity_id
_entity_poly.type
_entity_poly.pdbx_seq_one_letter_code
_entity_poly.pdbx_strand_id
1 'polypeptide(L)'
;MADRAQQIMAAARELLDAEGPDALSMRRIAERVGIRAPSLYKHFPDKAAVEAGLQVQGMTRLAEELEAAEAEIGGEPPLLVLARAYRRHALASPHLYRITHGRPLARNALPEGLEDRAATPLARAVHGDIDIARSFWAFAHGMVVLELDGRFPPDADLDAAWRTGCEAFARTIRNGTAEDTR
;
A
#
# COMPACT_ATOMS: atom_id res chain seq x y z
N MET A 1 -9.77 -23.18 -15.79
CA MET A 1 -9.43 -23.55 -14.40
C MET A 1 -8.36 -22.58 -13.95
N ALA A 2 -8.51 -21.92 -12.79
CA ALA A 2 -7.48 -21.02 -12.27
C ALA A 2 -6.16 -21.79 -12.09
N ASP A 3 -5.04 -21.14 -12.41
CA ASP A 3 -3.71 -21.71 -12.20
C ASP A 3 -3.52 -22.09 -10.72
N ARG A 4 -2.79 -23.16 -10.44
CA ARG A 4 -2.63 -23.68 -9.07
C ARG A 4 -1.94 -22.66 -8.17
N ALA A 5 -0.98 -21.87 -8.70
CA ALA A 5 -0.35 -20.80 -7.95
C ALA A 5 -1.35 -19.71 -7.56
N GLN A 6 -2.32 -19.39 -8.43
CA GLN A 6 -3.39 -18.42 -8.14
C GLN A 6 -4.28 -18.92 -6.99
N GLN A 7 -4.65 -20.21 -6.97
CA GLN A 7 -5.43 -20.80 -5.87
C GLN A 7 -4.68 -20.73 -4.53
N ILE A 8 -3.38 -21.00 -4.56
CA ILE A 8 -2.51 -20.90 -3.39
C ILE A 8 -2.48 -19.46 -2.85
N MET A 9 -2.28 -18.49 -3.75
CA MET A 9 -2.25 -17.08 -3.37
C MET A 9 -3.60 -16.59 -2.84
N ALA A 10 -4.71 -17.04 -3.40
CA ALA A 10 -6.04 -16.74 -2.90
C ALA A 10 -6.23 -17.29 -1.47
N ALA A 11 -5.86 -18.56 -1.23
CA ALA A 11 -5.95 -19.15 0.11
C ALA A 11 -5.03 -18.47 1.13
N ALA A 12 -3.82 -18.07 0.71
CA ALA A 12 -2.91 -17.29 1.56
C ALA A 12 -3.52 -15.93 1.90
N ARG A 13 -4.12 -15.25 0.92
CA ARG A 13 -4.78 -13.96 1.13
C ARG A 13 -5.97 -14.07 2.08
N GLU A 14 -6.83 -15.07 1.91
CA GLU A 14 -7.95 -15.32 2.83
C GLU A 14 -7.48 -15.60 4.26
N LEU A 15 -6.41 -16.38 4.42
CA LEU A 15 -5.83 -16.67 5.73
C LEU A 15 -5.26 -15.41 6.39
N LEU A 16 -4.59 -14.56 5.60
CA LEU A 16 -4.08 -13.27 6.06
C LEU A 16 -5.20 -12.33 6.50
N ASP A 17 -6.28 -12.23 5.72
CA ASP A 17 -7.39 -11.33 6.02
C ASP A 17 -8.18 -11.79 7.25
N ALA A 18 -8.33 -13.11 7.46
CA ALA A 18 -9.10 -13.68 8.56
C ALA A 18 -8.34 -13.69 9.90
N GLU A 19 -7.03 -13.94 9.87
CA GLU A 19 -6.26 -14.28 11.07
C GLU A 19 -4.92 -13.54 11.20
N GLY A 20 -4.58 -12.71 10.23
CA GLY A 20 -3.41 -11.85 10.26
C GLY A 20 -2.08 -12.54 9.86
N PRO A 21 -0.97 -11.79 9.89
CA PRO A 21 0.32 -12.23 9.36
C PRO A 21 0.92 -13.46 10.06
N ASP A 22 0.65 -13.63 11.35
CA ASP A 22 1.21 -14.72 12.15
C ASP A 22 0.56 -16.08 11.81
N ALA A 23 -0.67 -16.05 11.30
CA ALA A 23 -1.38 -17.23 10.84
C ALA A 23 -0.81 -17.81 9.53
N LEU A 24 -0.12 -17.00 8.72
CA LEU A 24 0.45 -17.44 7.46
C LEU A 24 1.53 -18.51 7.67
N SER A 25 1.26 -19.73 7.22
CA SER A 25 2.26 -20.81 7.17
C SER A 25 1.98 -21.74 6.00
N MET A 26 3.03 -22.34 5.46
CA MET A 26 2.92 -23.26 4.31
C MET A 26 1.94 -24.40 4.58
N ARG A 27 1.95 -24.97 5.80
CA ARG A 27 1.02 -26.05 6.19
C ARG A 27 -0.44 -25.60 6.12
N ARG A 28 -0.77 -24.46 6.73
CA ARG A 28 -2.15 -23.95 6.80
C ARG A 28 -2.68 -23.53 5.43
N ILE A 29 -1.81 -22.98 4.58
CA ILE A 29 -2.16 -22.69 3.19
C ILE A 29 -2.45 -24.00 2.44
N ALA A 30 -1.65 -25.05 2.63
CA ALA A 30 -1.88 -26.36 1.99
C ALA A 30 -3.23 -26.96 2.38
N GLU A 31 -3.52 -26.93 3.69
CA GLU A 31 -4.78 -27.39 4.27
C GLU A 31 -5.97 -26.66 3.66
N ARG A 32 -5.89 -25.33 3.53
CA ARG A 32 -6.97 -24.50 2.98
C ARG A 32 -7.19 -24.72 1.47
N VAL A 33 -6.13 -25.01 0.71
CA VAL A 33 -6.21 -25.37 -0.72
C VAL A 33 -6.65 -26.83 -0.91
N GLY A 34 -6.57 -27.68 0.12
CA GLY A 34 -6.88 -29.11 0.04
C GLY A 34 -5.76 -29.94 -0.61
N ILE A 35 -4.50 -29.53 -0.47
CA ILE A 35 -3.34 -30.24 -1.01
C ILE A 35 -2.34 -30.61 0.09
N ARG A 36 -1.45 -31.57 -0.20
CA ARG A 36 -0.34 -31.91 0.71
C ARG A 36 0.69 -30.77 0.72
N ALA A 37 1.23 -30.43 1.88
CA ALA A 37 2.25 -29.38 2.02
C ALA A 37 3.46 -29.52 1.06
N PRO A 38 4.00 -30.73 0.77
CA PRO A 38 5.04 -30.90 -0.24
C PRO A 38 4.68 -30.39 -1.64
N SER A 39 3.40 -30.38 -2.01
CA SER A 39 2.95 -29.89 -3.32
C SER A 39 3.04 -28.37 -3.46
N LEU A 40 2.94 -27.62 -2.35
CA LEU A 40 3.10 -26.16 -2.33
C LEU A 40 4.50 -25.72 -2.77
N TYR A 41 5.52 -26.47 -2.35
CA TYR A 41 6.92 -26.17 -2.62
C TYR A 41 7.29 -26.20 -4.12
N LYS A 42 6.44 -26.81 -4.95
CA LYS A 42 6.57 -26.76 -6.42
C LYS A 42 6.19 -25.40 -7.01
N HIS A 43 5.43 -24.59 -6.27
CA HIS A 43 4.95 -23.27 -6.69
C HIS A 43 5.63 -22.14 -5.92
N PHE A 44 5.84 -22.33 -4.61
CA PHE A 44 6.49 -21.35 -3.74
C PHE A 44 7.53 -22.07 -2.87
N PRO A 45 8.83 -21.74 -2.99
CA PRO A 45 9.90 -22.45 -2.29
C PRO A 45 9.83 -22.31 -0.77
N ASP A 46 9.21 -21.24 -0.26
CA ASP A 46 9.07 -20.98 1.17
C ASP A 46 7.94 -19.98 1.46
N LYS A 47 7.77 -19.65 2.75
CA LYS A 47 6.81 -18.63 3.21
C LYS A 47 7.16 -17.23 2.68
N ALA A 48 8.43 -16.90 2.54
CA ALA A 48 8.85 -15.57 2.08
C ALA A 48 8.44 -15.34 0.61
N ALA A 49 8.46 -16.37 -0.23
CA ALA A 49 7.95 -16.30 -1.60
C ALA A 49 6.43 -16.05 -1.65
N VAL A 50 5.66 -16.64 -0.73
CA VAL A 50 4.21 -16.35 -0.61
C VAL A 50 4.00 -14.91 -0.14
N GLU A 51 4.75 -14.45 0.86
CA GLU A 51 4.68 -13.08 1.36
C GLU A 51 5.05 -12.07 0.28
N ALA A 52 6.08 -12.35 -0.53
CA ALA A 52 6.44 -11.53 -1.68
C ALA A 52 5.28 -11.43 -2.69
N GLY A 53 4.60 -12.55 -2.97
CA GLY A 53 3.38 -12.53 -3.80
C GLY A 53 2.26 -11.67 -3.20
N LEU A 54 2.09 -11.68 -1.87
CA LEU A 54 1.13 -10.81 -1.18
C LEU A 54 1.55 -9.34 -1.22
N GLN A 55 2.85 -9.04 -1.11
CA GLN A 55 3.39 -7.69 -1.32
C GLN A 55 3.04 -7.18 -2.73
N VAL A 56 3.27 -8.00 -3.77
CA VAL A 56 2.89 -7.68 -5.15
C VAL A 56 1.40 -7.39 -5.26
N GLN A 57 0.52 -8.23 -4.68
CA GLN A 57 -0.93 -7.97 -4.69
C GLN A 57 -1.30 -6.65 -4.03
N GLY A 58 -0.70 -6.34 -2.87
CA GLY A 58 -0.96 -5.09 -2.15
C GLY A 58 -0.50 -3.86 -2.94
N MET A 59 0.71 -3.90 -3.51
CA MET A 59 1.24 -2.80 -4.32
C MET A 59 0.46 -2.60 -5.62
N THR A 60 0.08 -3.69 -6.30
CA THR A 60 -0.75 -3.62 -7.52
C THR A 60 -2.07 -2.94 -7.23
N ARG A 61 -2.76 -3.36 -6.16
CA ARG A 61 -4.02 -2.76 -5.75
C ARG A 61 -3.86 -1.31 -5.33
N LEU A 62 -2.79 -0.97 -4.60
CA LEU A 62 -2.51 0.42 -4.23
C LEU A 62 -2.32 1.30 -5.48
N ALA A 63 -1.52 0.82 -6.45
CA ALA A 63 -1.31 1.54 -7.70
C ALA A 63 -2.63 1.80 -8.43
N GLU A 64 -3.49 0.78 -8.56
CA GLU A 64 -4.81 0.90 -9.18
C GLU A 64 -5.70 1.92 -8.45
N GLU A 65 -5.71 1.90 -7.10
CA GLU A 65 -6.50 2.83 -6.30
C GLU A 65 -6.00 4.28 -6.38
N LEU A 66 -4.68 4.48 -6.49
CA LEU A 66 -4.09 5.81 -6.66
C LEU A 66 -4.26 6.36 -8.08
N GLU A 67 -4.14 5.51 -9.10
CA GLU A 67 -4.42 5.87 -10.50
C GLU A 67 -5.89 6.29 -10.67
N ALA A 68 -6.82 5.52 -10.10
CA ALA A 68 -8.24 5.87 -10.12
C ALA A 68 -8.51 7.19 -9.40
N ALA A 69 -7.89 7.40 -8.24
CA ALA A 69 -8.02 8.64 -7.49
C ALA A 69 -7.43 9.84 -8.24
N GLU A 70 -6.30 9.67 -8.93
CA GLU A 70 -5.69 10.69 -9.78
C GLU A 70 -6.64 11.12 -10.91
N ALA A 71 -7.33 10.17 -11.56
CA ALA A 71 -8.26 10.44 -12.64
C ALA A 71 -9.50 11.25 -12.22
N GLU A 72 -9.82 11.27 -10.93
CA GLU A 72 -10.96 12.02 -10.35
C GLU A 72 -10.57 13.44 -9.89
N ILE A 73 -9.30 13.83 -10.00
CA ILE A 73 -8.83 15.16 -9.58
C ILE A 73 -9.45 16.25 -10.47
N GLY A 74 -10.15 17.20 -9.83
CA GLY A 74 -10.68 18.37 -10.50
C GLY A 74 -10.97 19.54 -9.56
N GLY A 75 -11.76 19.31 -8.51
CA GLY A 75 -12.19 20.36 -7.57
C GLY A 75 -11.42 20.40 -6.23
N GLU A 76 -10.75 19.32 -5.85
CA GLU A 76 -10.01 19.21 -4.59
C GLU A 76 -8.49 19.20 -4.83
N PRO A 77 -7.68 19.61 -3.83
CA PRO A 77 -6.23 19.52 -3.93
C PRO A 77 -5.76 18.07 -4.21
N PRO A 78 -4.87 17.84 -5.20
CA PRO A 78 -4.39 16.51 -5.58
C PRO A 78 -3.93 15.64 -4.40
N LEU A 79 -3.11 16.20 -3.51
CA LEU A 79 -2.58 15.47 -2.35
C LEU A 79 -3.68 15.00 -1.39
N LEU A 80 -4.79 15.73 -1.27
CA LEU A 80 -5.90 15.34 -0.41
C LEU A 80 -6.67 14.15 -1.00
N VAL A 81 -6.89 14.15 -2.31
CA VAL A 81 -7.53 13.05 -3.04
C VAL A 81 -6.70 11.77 -2.91
N LEU A 82 -5.39 11.86 -3.18
CA LEU A 82 -4.46 10.74 -3.06
C LEU A 82 -4.31 10.25 -1.61
N ALA A 83 -4.25 11.16 -0.63
CA ALA A 83 -4.21 10.79 0.80
C ALA A 83 -5.42 9.96 1.22
N ARG A 84 -6.63 10.35 0.80
CA ARG A 84 -7.85 9.60 1.11
C ARG A 84 -7.83 8.21 0.49
N ALA A 85 -7.39 8.10 -0.76
CA ALA A 85 -7.25 6.81 -1.42
C ALA A 85 -6.22 5.92 -0.70
N TYR A 86 -5.05 6.45 -0.37
CA TYR A 86 -4.00 5.75 0.38
C TYR A 86 -4.49 5.26 1.75
N ARG A 87 -5.15 6.13 2.52
CA ARG A 87 -5.72 5.80 3.83
C ARG A 87 -6.80 4.71 3.70
N ARG A 88 -7.74 4.87 2.76
CA ARG A 88 -8.81 3.89 2.51
C ARG A 88 -8.24 2.53 2.14
N HIS A 89 -7.24 2.47 1.27
CA HIS A 89 -6.56 1.23 0.90
C HIS A 89 -6.05 0.48 2.13
N ALA A 90 -5.34 1.19 3.00
CA ALA A 90 -4.75 0.62 4.21
C ALA A 90 -5.81 0.13 5.21
N LEU A 91 -6.86 0.93 5.44
CA LEU A 91 -7.93 0.60 6.37
C LEU A 91 -8.82 -0.55 5.86
N ALA A 92 -8.99 -0.67 4.54
CA ALA A 92 -9.78 -1.75 3.93
C ALA A 92 -9.08 -3.12 4.01
N SER A 93 -7.76 -3.16 4.17
CA SER A 93 -6.99 -4.41 4.31
C SER A 93 -5.77 -4.25 5.20
N PRO A 94 -5.94 -4.07 6.54
CA PRO A 94 -4.85 -3.77 7.46
C PRO A 94 -3.73 -4.82 7.48
N HIS A 95 -4.09 -6.10 7.38
CA HIS A 95 -3.11 -7.19 7.39
C HIS A 95 -2.29 -7.25 6.10
N LEU A 96 -2.92 -7.01 4.94
CA LEU A 96 -2.18 -6.85 3.68
C LEU A 96 -1.28 -5.64 3.73
N TYR A 97 -1.79 -4.50 4.22
CA TYR A 97 -0.99 -3.28 4.34
C TYR A 97 0.28 -3.51 5.17
N ARG A 98 0.17 -4.22 6.30
CA ARG A 98 1.32 -4.60 7.14
C ARG A 98 2.30 -5.55 6.44
N ILE A 99 1.82 -6.48 5.61
CA ILE A 99 2.71 -7.33 4.78
C ILE A 99 3.44 -6.50 3.72
N THR A 100 2.73 -5.59 3.05
CA THR A 100 3.25 -4.77 1.95
C THR A 100 4.22 -3.70 2.40
N HIS A 101 3.94 -2.99 3.49
CA HIS A 101 4.70 -1.81 3.92
C HIS A 101 5.43 -1.99 5.25
N GLY A 102 5.06 -2.99 6.06
CA GLY A 102 5.67 -3.23 7.38
C GLY A 102 6.83 -4.23 7.37
N ARG A 103 7.17 -4.80 6.22
CA ARG A 103 8.27 -5.77 6.05
C ARG A 103 9.28 -5.26 5.03
N PRO A 104 10.52 -5.77 5.05
CA PRO A 104 11.47 -5.51 3.97
C PRO A 104 10.84 -5.83 2.61
N LEU A 105 11.00 -4.92 1.66
CA LEU A 105 10.44 -5.06 0.32
C LEU A 105 11.17 -6.17 -0.43
N ALA A 106 10.44 -7.18 -0.90
CA ALA A 106 10.95 -8.25 -1.74
C ALA A 106 11.14 -7.78 -3.19
N ARG A 107 12.04 -6.80 -3.40
CA ARG A 107 12.19 -6.05 -4.66
C ARG A 107 12.38 -6.95 -5.89
N ASN A 108 13.13 -8.04 -5.75
CA ASN A 108 13.39 -9.00 -6.83
C ASN A 108 12.15 -9.79 -7.28
N ALA A 109 11.08 -9.81 -6.49
CA ALA A 109 9.83 -10.50 -6.81
C ALA A 109 8.78 -9.57 -7.41
N LEU A 110 9.04 -8.25 -7.44
CA LEU A 110 8.10 -7.29 -8.00
C LEU A 110 8.12 -7.35 -9.54
N PRO A 111 6.95 -7.29 -10.19
CA PRO A 111 6.88 -7.00 -11.61
C PRO A 111 7.61 -5.69 -11.95
N GLU A 112 8.25 -5.66 -13.11
CA GLU A 112 8.93 -4.45 -13.62
C GLU A 112 7.96 -3.26 -13.66
N GLY A 113 8.43 -2.11 -13.17
CA GLY A 113 7.66 -0.86 -13.15
C GLY A 113 6.55 -0.75 -12.10
N LEU A 114 6.31 -1.79 -11.28
CA LEU A 114 5.23 -1.73 -10.27
C LEU A 114 5.47 -0.64 -9.21
N GLU A 115 6.71 -0.47 -8.77
CA GLU A 115 7.07 0.59 -7.82
C GLU A 115 6.80 1.98 -8.40
N ASP A 116 7.25 2.20 -9.64
CA ASP A 116 7.02 3.46 -10.36
C ASP A 116 5.54 3.71 -10.56
N ARG A 117 4.76 2.68 -10.90
CA ARG A 117 3.32 2.79 -11.07
C ARG A 117 2.61 3.21 -9.79
N ALA A 118 3.02 2.67 -8.64
CA ALA A 118 2.49 3.06 -7.34
C ALA A 118 2.94 4.48 -6.90
N ALA A 119 4.12 4.93 -7.31
CA ALA A 119 4.67 6.23 -6.93
C ALA A 119 4.25 7.40 -7.87
N THR A 120 3.96 7.10 -9.14
CA THR A 120 3.74 8.09 -10.20
C THR A 120 2.61 9.09 -9.89
N PRO A 121 1.42 8.67 -9.40
CA PRO A 121 0.37 9.63 -9.07
C PRO A 121 0.82 10.68 -8.06
N LEU A 122 1.55 10.25 -7.02
CA LEU A 122 2.10 11.17 -6.02
C LEU A 122 3.18 12.08 -6.62
N ALA A 123 4.10 11.53 -7.42
CA ALA A 123 5.15 12.31 -8.07
C ALA A 123 4.55 13.43 -8.96
N ARG A 124 3.48 13.14 -9.71
CA ARG A 124 2.77 14.13 -10.52
C ARG A 124 2.06 15.19 -9.68
N ALA A 125 1.41 14.78 -8.59
CA ALA A 125 0.73 15.67 -7.67
C ALA A 125 1.66 16.72 -7.01
N VAL A 126 2.97 16.44 -7.00
CA VAL A 126 4.00 17.35 -6.49
C VAL A 126 4.92 17.90 -7.60
N HIS A 127 4.46 17.86 -8.85
CA HIS A 127 5.18 18.39 -10.03
C HIS A 127 6.58 17.79 -10.24
N GLY A 128 6.80 16.55 -9.82
CA GLY A 128 8.07 15.84 -9.98
C GLY A 128 9.10 16.11 -8.88
N ASP A 129 8.78 16.90 -7.85
CA ASP A 129 9.65 17.09 -6.70
C ASP A 129 9.71 15.81 -5.85
N ILE A 130 10.79 15.05 -6.02
CA ILE A 130 10.96 13.74 -5.37
C ILE A 130 11.13 13.85 -3.86
N ASP A 131 11.69 14.96 -3.35
CA ASP A 131 11.91 15.11 -1.92
C ASP A 131 10.60 15.48 -1.20
N ILE A 132 9.74 16.27 -1.85
CA ILE A 132 8.37 16.47 -1.39
C ILE A 132 7.57 15.17 -1.47
N ALA A 133 7.68 14.39 -2.56
CA ALA A 133 6.99 13.10 -2.69
C ALA A 133 7.35 12.13 -1.57
N ARG A 134 8.65 11.97 -1.28
CA ARG A 134 9.15 11.11 -0.19
C ARG A 134 8.66 11.58 1.18
N SER A 135 8.72 12.89 1.42
CA SER A 135 8.27 13.49 2.68
C SER A 135 6.78 13.32 2.90
N PHE A 136 5.97 13.52 1.85
CA PHE A 136 4.53 13.30 1.89
C PHE A 136 4.18 11.84 2.10
N TRP A 137 4.86 10.92 1.40
CA TRP A 137 4.66 9.49 1.60
C TRP A 137 5.00 9.06 3.03
N ALA A 138 6.10 9.57 3.61
CA ALA A 138 6.46 9.31 5.00
C ALA A 138 5.38 9.82 5.97
N PHE A 139 4.84 11.02 5.74
CA PHE A 139 3.70 11.55 6.50
C PHE A 139 2.47 10.63 6.39
N ALA A 140 2.07 10.26 5.16
CA ALA A 140 0.89 9.45 4.91
C ALA A 140 1.04 8.04 5.51
N HIS A 141 2.19 7.41 5.34
CA HIS A 141 2.52 6.11 5.93
C HIS A 141 2.48 6.16 7.46
N GLY A 142 3.10 7.19 8.06
CA GLY A 142 3.09 7.39 9.51
C GLY A 142 1.68 7.56 10.06
N MET A 143 0.85 8.39 9.43
CA MET A 143 -0.55 8.58 9.80
C MET A 143 -1.34 7.27 9.76
N VAL A 144 -1.19 6.49 8.68
CA VAL A 144 -1.86 5.19 8.54
C VAL A 144 -1.42 4.20 9.62
N VAL A 145 -0.11 4.05 9.85
CA VAL A 145 0.40 3.10 10.84
C VAL A 145 -0.08 3.46 12.25
N LEU A 146 -0.04 4.75 12.61
CA LEU A 146 -0.54 5.23 13.90
C LEU A 146 -2.05 4.99 14.06
N GLU A 147 -2.83 5.18 12.99
CA GLU A 147 -4.27 4.92 12.99
C GLU A 147 -4.60 3.43 13.13
N LEU A 148 -3.93 2.57 12.35
CA LEU A 148 -4.09 1.12 12.40
C LEU A 148 -3.72 0.52 13.76
N ASP A 149 -2.82 1.17 14.49
CA ASP A 149 -2.36 0.75 15.81
C ASP A 149 -3.10 1.46 16.96
N GLY A 150 -4.13 2.27 16.66
CA GLY A 150 -4.94 2.96 17.66
C GLY A 150 -4.13 3.93 18.53
N ARG A 151 -3.12 4.60 17.95
CA ARG A 151 -2.19 5.47 18.68
C ARG A 151 -2.68 6.90 18.87
N PHE A 152 -3.79 7.26 18.23
CA PHE A 152 -4.45 8.55 18.43
C PHE A 152 -5.46 8.50 19.58
N PRO A 153 -5.72 9.62 20.27
CA PRO A 153 -6.82 9.74 21.21
C PRO A 153 -8.17 9.33 20.58
N PRO A 154 -9.12 8.74 21.35
CA PRO A 154 -10.41 8.30 20.82
C PRO A 154 -11.27 9.40 20.19
N ASP A 155 -11.04 10.66 20.57
CA ASP A 155 -11.74 11.85 20.11
C ASP A 155 -10.96 12.65 19.05
N ALA A 156 -9.84 12.13 18.56
CA ALA A 156 -9.03 12.80 17.55
C ALA A 156 -9.76 12.88 16.19
N ASP A 157 -9.91 14.09 15.65
CA ASP A 157 -10.37 14.31 14.28
C ASP A 157 -9.24 14.04 13.27
N LEU A 158 -9.13 12.77 12.86
CA LEU A 158 -8.13 12.35 11.89
C LEU A 158 -8.37 12.95 10.50
N ASP A 159 -9.61 13.25 10.13
CA ASP A 159 -9.92 13.89 8.84
C ASP A 159 -9.36 15.32 8.80
N ALA A 160 -9.47 16.07 9.89
CA ALA A 160 -8.84 17.38 10.03
C ALA A 160 -7.30 17.29 10.05
N ALA A 161 -6.73 16.27 10.70
CA ALA A 161 -5.28 16.06 10.74
C ALA A 161 -4.71 15.78 9.34
N TRP A 162 -5.34 14.86 8.58
CA TRP A 162 -4.97 14.57 7.19
C TRP A 162 -5.07 15.80 6.30
N ARG A 163 -6.16 16.56 6.40
CA ARG A 163 -6.37 17.80 5.63
C ARG A 163 -5.28 18.82 5.93
N THR A 164 -5.00 19.06 7.22
CA THR A 164 -3.96 19.99 7.67
C THR A 164 -2.58 19.62 7.13
N GLY A 165 -2.22 18.34 7.18
CA GLY A 165 -0.96 17.85 6.62
C GLY A 165 -0.88 18.06 5.10
N CYS A 166 -1.92 17.68 4.36
CA CYS A 166 -1.98 17.88 2.90
C CYS A 166 -1.86 19.37 2.52
N GLU A 167 -2.53 20.26 3.25
CA GLU A 167 -2.44 21.71 3.04
C GLU A 167 -1.03 22.26 3.30
N ALA A 168 -0.31 21.72 4.29
CA ALA A 168 1.07 22.11 4.58
C ALA A 168 1.99 21.77 3.39
N PHE A 169 1.92 20.55 2.86
CA PHE A 169 2.69 20.17 1.66
C PHE A 169 2.27 20.98 0.42
N ALA A 170 0.97 21.23 0.24
CA ALA A 170 0.48 22.06 -0.85
C ALA A 170 1.01 23.50 -0.79
N ARG A 171 1.21 24.08 0.41
CA ARG A 171 1.88 25.38 0.58
C ARG A 171 3.35 25.32 0.17
N THR A 172 4.07 24.28 0.58
CA THR A 172 5.48 24.09 0.21
C THR A 172 5.66 24.04 -1.31
N ILE A 173 4.83 23.26 -2.01
CA ILE A 173 4.87 23.16 -3.47
C ILE A 173 4.68 24.53 -4.14
N ARG A 174 3.67 25.32 -3.70
CA ARG A 174 3.43 26.65 -4.26
C ARG A 174 4.57 27.62 -4.03
N ASN A 175 5.20 27.58 -2.85
CA ASN A 175 6.29 28.49 -2.52
C ASN A 175 7.56 28.16 -3.32
N GLY A 176 7.88 26.87 -3.51
CA GLY A 176 9.02 26.44 -4.33
C GLY A 176 8.89 26.87 -5.80
N THR A 177 7.68 26.77 -6.38
CA THR A 177 7.45 27.23 -7.76
C THR A 177 7.63 28.74 -7.95
N ALA A 178 7.41 29.54 -6.90
CA ALA A 178 7.54 31.00 -6.98
C ALA A 178 9.00 31.47 -6.90
N GLU A 179 9.88 30.68 -6.27
CA GLU A 179 11.32 30.97 -6.19
C GLU A 179 12.06 30.59 -7.49
N ASP A 180 11.65 29.52 -8.18
CA ASP A 180 12.24 29.08 -9.45
C ASP A 180 11.90 29.96 -10.66
N THR A 181 10.94 30.88 -10.52
CA THR A 181 10.51 31.81 -11.61
C THR A 181 11.18 33.20 -11.49
N ARG A 182 12.16 33.37 -10.60
CA ARG A 182 12.79 34.66 -10.29
C ARG A 182 14.28 34.68 -10.61
#